data_AF-A0A8S3HZZ5-F1
#
_entry.id   AF-A0A8S3HZZ5-F1
#
_cell.length_a   1.000
_cell.length_b   1.000
_cell.length_c   1.000
_cell.angle_alpha   90.00
_cell.angle_beta   90.00
_cell.angle_gamma   90.00
#
_symmetry.space_group_name_H-M   'P 1'
#
loop_
_entity.id
_entity.type
_entity.pdbx_description
1 polymer ?
#
loop_
_entity_poly.entity_id
_entity_poly.type
_entity_poly.pdbx_seq_one_letter_code
_entity_poly.pdbx_strand_id
1 'polypeptide(L)'
;MNEITESSEPLIVRHIKLYLFISIELPSVSISIYIFYKFYHSYEIRSRINNHSILALLFVSFIALITELPITLQYLSSGHVKPADERFCLFWIWYNYSLKAIDLFLMAWTSIERHILIFHSYLVSTSIGKLKWHYIPLVICFIYIPLFYFLCVIIYPCENNFDYSSHLCHSICFHKIT
;
A
#
# COMPACT_ATOMS: atom_id res chain seq x y z
N MET A 1 12.28 24.58 -33.66
CA MET A 1 11.18 25.19 -32.88
C MET A 1 9.90 24.48 -33.26
N ASN A 2 9.65 23.34 -32.62
CA ASN A 2 8.36 22.65 -32.60
C ASN A 2 8.24 22.12 -31.18
N GLU A 3 7.37 22.77 -30.42
CA GLU A 3 7.08 22.50 -29.03
C GLU A 3 6.64 21.04 -28.87
N ILE A 4 7.24 20.44 -27.85
CA ILE A 4 6.87 19.18 -27.26
C ILE A 4 5.38 19.28 -26.94
N THR A 5 4.57 18.40 -27.52
CA THR A 5 3.22 18.11 -27.06
C THR A 5 3.31 17.60 -25.62
N GLU A 6 3.31 18.55 -24.69
CA GLU A 6 3.08 18.34 -23.27
C GLU A 6 1.74 17.61 -23.16
N SER A 7 1.79 16.34 -22.72
CA SER A 7 0.64 15.44 -22.69
C SER A 7 -0.33 15.85 -21.58
N SER A 8 -1.00 16.99 -21.75
CA SER A 8 -2.08 17.40 -20.86
C SER A 8 -3.23 16.39 -21.03
N GLU A 9 -3.42 15.49 -20.08
CA GLU A 9 -4.61 14.64 -20.04
C GLU A 9 -5.86 15.55 -20.16
N PRO A 10 -6.81 15.24 -21.06
CA PRO A 10 -7.98 16.09 -21.26
C PRO A 10 -8.79 16.19 -19.96
N LEU A 11 -9.25 17.40 -19.61
CA LEU A 11 -9.98 17.70 -18.37
C LEU A 11 -11.14 16.72 -18.11
N ILE A 12 -11.83 16.30 -19.15
CA ILE A 12 -12.95 15.33 -19.10
C ILE A 12 -12.49 13.99 -18.49
N VAL A 13 -11.31 13.48 -18.88
CA VAL A 13 -10.78 12.20 -18.37
C VAL A 13 -10.46 12.32 -16.88
N ARG A 14 -9.91 13.46 -16.44
CA ARG A 14 -9.62 13.72 -15.02
C ARG A 14 -10.89 13.72 -14.17
N HIS A 15 -11.97 14.34 -14.65
CA HIS A 15 -13.26 14.32 -13.95
C HIS A 15 -13.88 12.92 -13.89
N ILE A 16 -13.85 12.15 -14.99
CA ILE A 16 -14.36 10.78 -14.98
C ILE A 16 -13.59 9.91 -13.97
N LYS A 17 -12.25 9.98 -13.96
CA LYS A 17 -11.42 9.28 -12.96
C LYS A 17 -11.84 9.66 -11.55
N LEU A 18 -12.00 10.94 -11.28
CA LEU A 18 -12.38 11.46 -9.96
C LEU A 18 -13.73 10.90 -9.49
N TYR A 19 -14.78 10.96 -10.33
CA TYR A 19 -16.10 10.44 -9.96
C TYR A 19 -16.09 8.92 -9.75
N LEU A 20 -15.35 8.19 -10.58
CA LEU A 20 -15.21 6.74 -10.48
C LEU A 20 -14.52 6.37 -9.16
N PHE A 21 -13.42 7.02 -8.82
CA PHE A 21 -12.71 6.78 -7.56
C PHE A 21 -13.60 7.06 -6.35
N ILE A 22 -14.26 8.22 -6.28
CA ILE A 22 -15.14 8.56 -5.15
C ILE A 22 -16.30 7.55 -5.00
N SER A 23 -16.91 7.14 -6.12
CA SER A 23 -18.07 6.24 -6.08
C SER A 23 -17.73 4.83 -5.59
N ILE A 24 -16.54 4.32 -5.92
CA ILE A 24 -16.06 3.01 -5.47
C ILE A 24 -15.50 3.09 -4.04
N GLU A 25 -14.94 4.23 -3.67
CA GLU A 25 -14.30 4.39 -2.37
C GLU A 25 -15.29 4.41 -1.21
N LEU A 26 -16.34 5.22 -1.30
CA LEU A 26 -17.34 5.35 -0.24
C LEU A 26 -17.88 3.99 0.26
N PRO A 27 -18.28 3.05 -0.62
CA PRO A 27 -18.69 1.72 -0.17
C PRO A 27 -17.51 0.91 0.37
N SER A 28 -16.31 1.01 -0.22
CA SER A 28 -15.11 0.29 0.25
C SER A 28 -14.73 0.66 1.68
N VAL A 29 -14.67 1.95 1.99
CA VAL A 29 -14.42 2.47 3.36
C VAL A 29 -15.51 2.02 4.31
N SER A 30 -16.77 2.14 3.91
CA SER A 30 -17.92 1.77 4.75
C SER A 30 -17.89 0.29 5.12
N ILE A 31 -17.60 -0.58 4.15
CA ILE A 31 -17.46 -2.02 4.36
C ILE A 31 -16.26 -2.32 5.26
N SER A 32 -15.11 -1.67 5.03
CA SER A 32 -13.90 -1.87 5.83
C SER A 32 -14.14 -1.50 7.30
N ILE A 33 -14.75 -0.34 7.57
CA ILE A 33 -15.12 0.09 8.93
C ILE A 33 -16.08 -0.92 9.58
N TYR A 34 -17.08 -1.42 8.85
CA TYR A 34 -18.00 -2.42 9.37
C TYR A 34 -17.28 -3.72 9.77
N ILE A 35 -16.32 -4.17 8.94
CA ILE A 35 -15.52 -5.37 9.25
C ILE A 35 -14.67 -5.13 10.50
N PHE A 36 -13.98 -3.98 10.62
CA PHE A 36 -13.22 -3.64 11.82
C PHE A 36 -14.10 -3.61 13.07
N TYR A 37 -15.30 -3.03 12.98
CA TYR A 37 -16.26 -3.03 14.07
C TYR A 37 -16.65 -4.44 14.51
N LYS A 38 -16.96 -5.33 13.55
CA LYS A 38 -17.25 -6.75 13.82
C LYS A 38 -16.08 -7.47 14.49
N PHE A 39 -14.86 -7.25 14.01
CA PHE A 39 -13.65 -7.83 14.58
C PHE A 39 -13.35 -7.32 15.99
N TYR A 40 -13.60 -6.04 16.24
CA TYR A 40 -13.41 -5.43 17.55
C TYR A 40 -14.39 -6.02 18.58
N HIS A 41 -15.65 -6.20 18.21
CA HIS A 41 -16.69 -6.68 19.12
C HIS A 41 -16.69 -8.21 19.32
N SER A 42 -16.17 -9.00 18.38
CA SER A 42 -16.19 -10.47 18.49
C SER A 42 -14.82 -11.05 18.82
N TYR A 43 -14.65 -11.43 20.09
CA TYR A 43 -13.44 -12.13 20.56
C TYR A 43 -13.23 -13.48 19.86
N GLU A 44 -14.30 -14.25 19.61
CA GLU A 44 -14.21 -15.56 18.95
C GLU A 44 -13.68 -15.46 17.53
N ILE A 45 -14.08 -14.42 16.80
CA ILE A 45 -13.55 -14.14 15.46
C ILE A 45 -12.08 -13.75 15.58
N ARG A 46 -11.72 -12.86 16.52
CA ARG A 46 -10.34 -12.42 16.69
C ARG A 46 -9.38 -13.56 17.07
N SER A 47 -9.83 -14.53 17.89
CA SER A 47 -8.96 -15.58 18.44
C SER A 47 -8.45 -16.60 17.41
N ARG A 48 -8.99 -16.62 16.18
CA ARG A 48 -8.54 -17.55 15.14
C ARG A 48 -7.28 -17.00 14.44
N ILE A 49 -6.25 -17.82 14.30
CA ILE A 49 -4.95 -17.39 13.78
C ILE A 49 -5.04 -16.79 12.36
N ASN A 50 -5.87 -17.37 11.50
CA ASN A 50 -6.12 -16.91 10.13
C ASN A 50 -6.66 -15.48 10.10
N ASN A 51 -7.45 -15.13 11.12
CA ASN A 51 -8.13 -13.87 11.19
C ASN A 51 -7.16 -12.74 11.55
N HIS A 52 -6.01 -13.04 12.16
CA HIS A 52 -4.96 -12.04 12.38
C HIS A 52 -4.31 -11.56 11.08
N SER A 53 -3.98 -12.48 10.16
CA SER A 53 -3.37 -12.11 8.86
C SER A 53 -4.36 -11.35 7.98
N ILE A 54 -5.64 -11.78 7.97
CA ILE A 54 -6.71 -11.05 7.29
C ILE A 54 -6.89 -9.65 7.90
N LEU A 55 -6.88 -9.54 9.23
CA LEU A 55 -6.99 -8.25 9.90
C LEU A 55 -5.79 -7.34 9.57
N ALA A 56 -4.58 -7.89 9.53
CA ALA A 56 -3.37 -7.15 9.14
C ALA A 56 -3.47 -6.65 7.69
N LEU A 57 -3.92 -7.50 6.77
CA LEU A 57 -4.17 -7.12 5.38
C LEU A 57 -5.18 -5.99 5.29
N LEU A 58 -6.37 -6.16 5.90
CA LEU A 58 -7.42 -5.13 5.90
C LEU A 58 -6.92 -3.81 6.50
N PHE A 59 -6.10 -3.87 7.55
CA PHE A 59 -5.55 -2.68 8.20
C PHE A 59 -4.59 -1.92 7.29
N VAL A 60 -3.69 -2.63 6.61
CA VAL A 60 -2.77 -2.04 5.64
C VAL A 60 -3.53 -1.45 4.45
N SER A 61 -4.47 -2.21 3.88
CA SER A 61 -5.27 -1.72 2.75
C SER A 61 -6.09 -0.48 3.14
N PHE A 62 -6.63 -0.43 4.36
CA PHE A 62 -7.36 0.74 4.86
C PHE A 62 -6.47 1.97 5.03
N ILE A 63 -5.24 1.79 5.54
CA ILE A 63 -4.26 2.88 5.63
C ILE A 63 -3.88 3.38 4.24
N ALA A 64 -3.59 2.46 3.30
CA ALA A 64 -3.26 2.82 1.93
C ALA A 64 -4.41 3.61 1.29
N LEU A 65 -5.64 3.16 1.48
CA LEU A 65 -6.83 3.80 0.97
C LEU A 65 -7.02 5.22 1.52
N ILE A 66 -6.94 5.41 2.85
CA ILE A 66 -7.09 6.73 3.49
C ILE A 66 -5.97 7.70 3.10
N THR A 67 -4.78 7.21 2.74
CA THR A 67 -3.62 8.07 2.47
C THR A 67 -3.40 8.33 0.99
N GLU A 68 -3.50 7.29 0.14
CA GLU A 68 -3.34 7.43 -1.31
C GLU A 68 -4.48 8.21 -1.95
N LEU A 69 -5.73 8.00 -1.52
CA LEU A 69 -6.86 8.62 -2.19
C LEU A 69 -6.85 10.15 -2.08
N PRO A 70 -6.70 10.78 -0.90
CA PRO A 70 -6.71 12.24 -0.79
C PRO A 70 -5.62 12.90 -1.64
N ILE A 71 -4.43 12.29 -1.68
CA ILE A 71 -3.30 12.78 -2.47
C ILE A 71 -3.59 12.62 -3.97
N THR A 72 -4.19 11.49 -4.36
CA THR A 72 -4.64 11.26 -5.74
C THR A 72 -5.71 12.24 -6.18
N LEU A 73 -6.70 12.52 -5.33
CA LEU A 73 -7.76 13.48 -5.61
C LEU A 73 -7.21 14.91 -5.70
N GLN A 74 -6.29 15.29 -4.82
CA GLN A 74 -5.62 16.58 -4.88
C GLN A 74 -4.84 16.74 -6.19
N TYR A 75 -4.08 15.71 -6.58
CA TYR A 75 -3.38 15.68 -7.86
C TYR A 75 -4.33 15.74 -9.05
N LEU A 76 -5.41 14.95 -9.06
CA LEU A 76 -6.41 14.96 -10.13
C LEU A 76 -7.14 16.30 -10.23
N SER A 77 -7.27 17.05 -9.14
CA SER A 77 -7.85 18.40 -9.13
C SER A 77 -6.85 19.47 -9.56
N SER A 78 -5.64 19.46 -9.02
CA SER A 78 -4.64 20.52 -9.21
C SER A 78 -3.73 20.30 -10.42
N GLY A 79 -3.56 19.06 -10.89
CA GLY A 79 -2.64 18.68 -11.96
C GLY A 79 -1.17 18.62 -11.56
N HIS A 80 -0.86 18.82 -10.27
CA HIS A 80 0.49 18.79 -9.70
C HIS A 80 0.42 18.34 -8.24
N VAL A 81 1.54 17.82 -7.73
CA VAL A 81 1.68 17.35 -6.34
C VAL A 81 1.87 18.54 -5.41
N LYS A 82 1.17 18.54 -4.27
CA LYS A 82 1.31 19.55 -3.21
C LYS A 82 1.57 18.86 -1.86
N PRO A 83 2.56 19.29 -1.08
CA PRO A 83 3.54 20.34 -1.38
C PRO A 83 4.55 19.90 -2.46
N ALA A 84 4.99 20.84 -3.29
CA ALA A 84 6.08 20.63 -4.24
C ALA A 84 7.43 20.73 -3.51
N ASP A 85 7.71 19.74 -2.66
CA ASP A 85 8.91 19.64 -1.84
C ASP A 85 9.57 18.27 -2.05
N GLU A 86 10.90 18.27 -2.17
CA GLU A 86 11.68 17.05 -2.42
C GLU A 86 11.55 16.05 -1.26
N ARG A 87 11.55 16.55 -0.02
CA ARG A 87 11.42 15.70 1.18
C ARG A 87 10.06 15.03 1.23
N PHE A 88 9.01 15.76 0.86
CA PHE A 88 7.67 15.21 0.75
C PHE A 88 7.61 14.11 -0.32
N CYS A 89 8.18 14.35 -1.51
CA CYS A 89 8.22 13.36 -2.57
C CYS A 89 9.00 12.09 -2.17
N LEU A 90 10.18 12.22 -1.55
CA LEU A 90 10.96 11.07 -1.06
C LEU A 90 10.20 10.26 -0.03
N PHE A 91 9.59 10.93 0.96
CA PHE A 91 8.76 10.28 1.96
C PHE A 91 7.56 9.59 1.31
N TRP A 92 6.88 10.27 0.39
CA TRP A 92 5.69 9.75 -0.28
C TRP A 92 6.01 8.53 -1.13
N ILE A 93 7.09 8.57 -1.90
CA ILE A 93 7.60 7.42 -2.68
C ILE A 93 7.89 6.25 -1.73
N TRP A 94 8.72 6.46 -0.70
CA TRP A 94 9.05 5.41 0.26
C TRP A 94 7.80 4.78 0.87
N TYR A 95 6.88 5.62 1.32
CA TYR A 95 5.64 5.21 1.96
C TYR A 95 4.72 4.43 1.01
N ASN A 96 4.53 4.92 -0.20
CA ASN A 96 3.69 4.31 -1.23
C ASN A 96 4.22 2.92 -1.65
N TYR A 97 5.51 2.82 -1.96
CA TYR A 97 6.14 1.56 -2.34
C TYR A 97 6.13 0.55 -1.19
N SER A 98 6.40 1.00 0.04
CA SER A 98 6.36 0.15 1.22
C SER A 98 4.95 -0.42 1.43
N LEU A 99 3.91 0.41 1.44
CA LEU A 99 2.54 -0.04 1.64
C LEU A 99 2.07 -1.02 0.55
N LYS A 100 2.34 -0.72 -0.73
CA LYS A 100 1.99 -1.61 -1.84
C LYS A 100 2.68 -2.97 -1.73
N ALA A 101 3.97 -2.98 -1.39
CA ALA A 101 4.71 -4.22 -1.21
C ALA A 101 4.24 -5.02 0.01
N ILE A 102 3.89 -4.35 1.12
CA ILE A 102 3.27 -4.98 2.29
C ILE A 102 1.93 -5.60 1.91
N ASP A 103 1.07 -4.88 1.20
CA ASP A 103 -0.26 -5.36 0.80
C ASP A 103 -0.16 -6.60 -0.11
N LEU A 104 0.69 -6.55 -1.14
CA LEU A 104 0.96 -7.69 -2.01
C LEU A 104 1.54 -8.88 -1.25
N PHE A 105 2.49 -8.64 -0.34
CA PHE A 105 3.09 -9.69 0.47
C PHE A 105 2.05 -10.32 1.41
N LEU A 106 1.23 -9.52 2.10
CA LEU A 106 0.18 -10.01 2.99
C LEU A 106 -0.89 -10.78 2.22
N MET A 107 -1.26 -10.34 1.02
CA MET A 107 -2.21 -11.05 0.16
C MET A 107 -1.67 -12.43 -0.25
N ALA A 108 -0.41 -12.49 -0.69
CA ALA A 108 0.27 -13.74 -1.02
C ALA A 108 0.40 -14.64 0.22
N TRP A 109 0.87 -14.07 1.33
CA TRP A 109 1.09 -14.80 2.57
C TRP A 109 -0.20 -15.36 3.15
N THR A 110 -1.27 -14.56 3.23
CA THR A 110 -2.58 -15.02 3.73
C THR A 110 -3.12 -16.19 2.90
N SER A 111 -2.85 -16.18 1.58
CA SER A 111 -3.23 -17.29 0.69
C SER A 111 -2.43 -18.56 0.98
N ILE A 112 -1.11 -18.43 1.17
CA ILE A 112 -0.22 -19.53 1.55
C ILE A 112 -0.59 -20.08 2.93
N GLU A 113 -0.80 -19.20 3.90
CA GLU A 113 -1.18 -19.57 5.26
C GLU A 113 -2.49 -20.35 5.28
N ARG A 114 -3.50 -19.89 4.54
CA ARG A 114 -4.78 -20.63 4.40
C ARG A 114 -4.54 -22.02 3.81
N HIS A 115 -3.67 -22.14 2.81
CA HIS A 115 -3.32 -23.44 2.24
C HIS A 115 -2.64 -24.35 3.29
N ILE A 116 -1.65 -23.84 4.03
CA ILE A 116 -0.98 -24.57 5.12
C ILE A 116 -2.00 -25.03 6.17
N LEU A 117 -2.94 -24.19 6.57
CA LEU A 117 -3.91 -24.52 7.61
C LEU A 117 -4.91 -25.59 7.18
N ILE A 118 -5.26 -25.65 5.89
CA ILE A 118 -6.17 -26.66 5.35
C ILE A 118 -5.45 -27.99 5.13
N PHE A 119 -4.28 -27.98 4.50
CA PHE A 119 -3.59 -29.21 4.06
C PHE A 119 -2.51 -29.71 5.03
N HIS A 120 -1.98 -28.83 5.89
CA HIS A 120 -0.84 -29.09 6.77
C HIS A 120 -1.02 -28.47 8.18
N SER A 121 -2.23 -28.57 8.74
CA SER A 121 -2.59 -27.99 10.05
C SER A 121 -1.63 -28.36 11.19
N TYR A 122 -1.00 -29.54 11.12
CA TYR A 122 -0.01 -30.00 12.09
C TYR A 122 1.19 -29.05 12.22
N LEU A 123 1.57 -28.34 11.15
CA LEU A 123 2.69 -27.38 11.14
C LEU A 123 2.43 -26.16 12.04
N VAL A 124 1.17 -25.84 12.31
CA VAL A 124 0.74 -24.65 13.09
C VAL A 124 0.12 -25.07 14.44
N SER A 125 0.14 -26.37 14.76
CA SER A 125 -0.42 -26.89 16.02
C SER A 125 0.44 -26.52 17.24
N THR A 126 1.76 -26.48 17.08
CA THR A 126 2.72 -26.17 18.14
C THR A 126 3.02 -24.67 18.21
N SER A 127 3.40 -24.18 19.40
CA SER A 127 3.78 -22.78 19.60
C SER A 127 4.95 -22.34 18.72
N ILE A 128 5.93 -23.23 18.52
CA ILE A 128 7.08 -22.99 17.63
C ILE A 128 6.62 -22.94 16.16
N GLY A 129 5.70 -23.84 15.78
CA GLY A 129 5.07 -23.83 14.47
C GLY A 129 4.33 -22.53 14.18
N LYS A 130 3.54 -22.03 15.14
CA LYS A 130 2.88 -20.71 15.05
C LYS A 130 3.87 -19.57 14.92
N LEU A 131 4.95 -19.56 15.72
CA LEU A 131 5.99 -18.54 15.62
C LEU A 131 6.58 -18.50 14.20
N LYS A 132 6.97 -19.67 13.68
CA LYS A 132 7.64 -19.79 12.38
C LYS A 132 6.72 -19.51 11.19
N TRP A 133 5.50 -20.06 11.21
CA TRP A 133 4.58 -20.06 10.06
C TRP A 133 3.47 -19.02 10.15
N HIS A 134 3.43 -18.18 11.18
CA HIS A 134 2.45 -17.09 11.26
C HIS A 134 3.12 -15.77 11.61
N TYR A 135 3.84 -15.73 12.73
CA TYR A 135 4.40 -14.47 13.23
C TYR A 135 5.64 -13.98 12.45
N ILE A 136 6.59 -14.86 12.11
CA ILE A 136 7.79 -14.45 11.35
C ILE A 136 7.44 -13.78 10.00
N PRO A 137 6.55 -14.34 9.16
CA PRO A 137 6.14 -13.69 7.91
C PRO A 137 5.51 -12.32 8.12
N LEU A 138 4.68 -12.14 9.14
CA LEU A 138 4.12 -10.84 9.49
C LEU A 138 5.20 -9.85 9.93
N VAL A 139 6.17 -10.30 10.73
CA VAL A 139 7.32 -9.47 11.16
C VAL A 139 8.18 -9.06 9.97
N ILE A 140 8.49 -9.97 9.06
CA ILE A 140 9.19 -9.66 7.81
C ILE A 140 8.40 -8.61 7.02
N CYS A 141 7.09 -8.79 6.90
CA CYS A 141 6.24 -7.86 6.18
C CYS A 141 6.31 -6.43 6.76
N PHE A 142 6.10 -6.28 8.07
CA PHE A 142 6.03 -4.95 8.70
C PHE A 142 7.38 -4.30 9.01
N ILE A 143 8.47 -5.05 9.08
CA ILE A 143 9.79 -4.51 9.43
C ILE A 143 10.72 -4.51 8.21
N TYR A 144 10.88 -5.65 7.55
CA TYR A 144 11.88 -5.80 6.49
C TYR A 144 11.48 -5.01 5.23
N ILE A 145 10.21 -5.07 4.81
CA ILE A 145 9.77 -4.39 3.59
C ILE A 145 9.93 -2.86 3.70
N PRO A 146 9.42 -2.17 4.75
CA PRO A 146 9.64 -0.73 4.89
C PRO A 146 11.11 -0.35 5.00
N LEU A 147 11.92 -1.15 5.69
CA LEU A 147 13.34 -0.90 5.87
C LEU A 147 14.11 -1.05 4.55
N PHE A 148 13.77 -2.04 3.74
CA PHE A 148 14.34 -2.23 2.41
C PHE A 148 14.07 -1.01 1.53
N TYR A 149 12.82 -0.58 1.41
CA TYR A 149 12.49 0.61 0.62
C TYR A 149 13.08 1.89 1.22
N PHE A 150 13.21 1.98 2.54
CA PHE A 150 13.85 3.12 3.19
C PHE A 150 15.31 3.24 2.74
N LEU A 151 16.05 2.13 2.75
CA LEU A 151 17.44 2.09 2.28
C LEU A 151 17.54 2.44 0.79
N CYS A 152 16.65 1.88 -0.04
CA CYS A 152 16.67 2.11 -1.49
C CYS A 152 16.29 3.55 -1.89
N VAL A 153 15.34 4.17 -1.19
CA VAL A 153 14.80 5.49 -1.58
C VAL A 153 15.56 6.63 -0.92
N ILE A 154 15.94 6.50 0.36
CA ILE A 154 16.50 7.62 1.14
C ILE A 154 18.02 7.56 1.23
N ILE A 155 18.60 6.36 1.38
CA ILE A 155 20.05 6.21 1.64
C ILE A 155 20.84 6.01 0.35
N TYR A 156 20.25 5.40 -0.67
CA TYR A 156 20.97 5.11 -1.92
C TYR A 156 21.39 6.43 -2.63
N PRO A 157 22.69 6.64 -2.87
CA PRO A 157 23.22 7.90 -3.41
C PRO A 157 22.84 8.02 -4.87
N CYS A 158 21.74 8.71 -5.14
CA CYS A 158 21.29 8.95 -6.49
C CYS A 158 20.67 10.34 -6.63
N GLU A 159 20.93 10.96 -7.78
CA GLU A 159 20.42 12.28 -8.10
C GLU A 159 18.98 12.13 -8.60
N ASN A 160 18.01 12.52 -7.78
CA ASN A 160 16.59 12.44 -8.10
C ASN A 160 16.15 13.74 -8.77
N ASN A 161 15.60 13.67 -9.98
CA ASN A 161 15.10 14.83 -10.72
C ASN A 161 13.57 14.91 -10.62
N PHE A 162 13.00 15.23 -9.45
CA PHE A 162 11.56 15.10 -9.20
C PHE A 162 10.69 15.84 -10.22
N ASP A 163 9.73 15.13 -10.83
CA ASP A 163 8.68 15.73 -11.65
C ASP A 163 7.40 15.89 -10.83
N TYR A 164 7.16 17.10 -10.33
CA TYR A 164 5.96 17.45 -9.54
C TYR A 164 4.66 17.45 -10.35
N SER A 165 4.74 17.39 -11.68
CA SER A 165 3.58 17.29 -12.58
C SER A 165 3.07 15.86 -12.69
N SER A 166 3.70 14.91 -11.99
CA SER A 166 3.32 13.48 -11.98
C SER A 166 2.85 13.01 -10.61
N HIS A 167 1.89 12.08 -10.57
CA HIS A 167 1.17 11.63 -9.37
C HIS A 167 2.06 11.04 -8.25
N LEU A 168 3.28 10.61 -8.56
CA LEU A 168 4.24 10.02 -7.61
C LEU A 168 5.60 10.74 -7.60
N CYS A 169 5.64 12.01 -8.01
CA CYS A 169 6.90 12.75 -8.16
C CYS A 169 7.94 11.97 -8.99
N HIS A 170 7.52 11.44 -10.14
CA HIS A 170 8.24 10.53 -11.04
C HIS A 170 9.67 11.00 -11.31
N SER A 171 10.63 10.44 -10.56
CA SER A 171 12.08 10.49 -10.83
C SER A 171 12.88 9.73 -9.78
N ILE A 172 12.60 8.44 -9.61
CA ILE A 172 13.38 7.61 -8.69
C ILE A 172 14.50 6.97 -9.49
N CYS A 173 15.75 7.26 -9.13
CA CYS A 173 16.90 6.82 -9.91
C CYS A 173 17.07 5.29 -9.94
N PHE A 174 16.58 4.54 -8.93
CA PHE A 174 16.69 3.08 -8.93
C PHE A 174 15.96 2.42 -10.12
N HIS A 175 14.94 3.10 -10.67
CA HIS A 175 14.17 2.58 -11.81
C HIS A 175 14.95 2.65 -13.13
N LYS A 176 16.05 3.41 -13.19
CA LYS A 176 16.94 3.51 -14.37
C LYS A 176 17.99 2.39 -14.45
N ILE A 177 18.07 1.52 -13.43
CA ILE A 177 19.06 0.43 -13.34
C ILE A 177 18.51 -0.88 -13.95
N THR A 178 17.21 -0.94 -14.23
CA THR A 178 16.53 -2.00 -15.00
C THR A 178 16.22 -1.53 -16.40
#